data_AF-E9GVC5-F1
#
_entry.id   AF-E9GVC5-F1
#
_cell.length_a   1.000
_cell.length_b   1.000
_cell.length_c   1.000
_cell.angle_alpha   90.00
_cell.angle_beta   90.00
_cell.angle_gamma   90.00
#
_symmetry.space_group_name_H-M   'P 1'
#
loop_
_entity.id
_entity.type
_entity.pdbx_description
1 polymer ?
#
loop_
_entity_poly.entity_id
_entity_poly.type
_entity_poly.pdbx_seq_one_letter_code
_entity_poly.pdbx_strand_id
1 'polypeptide(L)'
;MRNLFVVVLFVTTCTVCGQIPADWNYDPYSYHPYFSLAPAAHSNKNKGAQTVASFRSSQKADEQPQVRNIFTRGLIARMELLEITVEHLTKELRLKTTKDLSDAHTRVKDLNTKLADTTQTLEETTNDLIDTKSKLEIVQTDLHGTSNWLTATTKDLADTKTRVDDLTAQLDGTTQSLMATKKDLADTKTDIQSIKTNLQETTKNLTATSSKVVNLNTILFGTNQNLEATSKDLTATKTKLDTISKNLRNTTHDLEVTQVELTDTKTKVGKLSGKLDVTTRCLDETTKDLNVTKGKLDNTNVELKDTIRRLTGTTKDVADTKTKIVNLSTELEGSLQNLTATSKDLADTKTEVRGIKTDLQGTTQTLERTTKDLTDTKTKLEAMNMDFKNATLGMAVSIRKDGTNYDVKAIEAIKEKLEEVAKRSRETKSKLESLGTNLNATMKDLTGTKTEVHIIKTDLQVTSQSSSETKAQIGTLATKLDGKTI
;
A
#
# COMPACT_ATOMS: atom_id res chain seq x y z
N MET A 1 58.07 44.50 -43.83
CA MET A 1 57.59 45.85 -43.46
C MET A 1 57.87 46.02 -41.97
N ARG A 2 58.58 47.03 -41.46
CA ARG A 2 59.19 48.28 -42.01
C ARG A 2 60.68 48.27 -41.60
N ASN A 3 61.66 48.35 -42.50
CA ASN A 3 62.29 49.58 -43.01
C ASN A 3 62.21 50.79 -42.07
N LEU A 4 63.33 51.27 -41.51
CA LEU A 4 63.96 52.56 -41.90
C LEU A 4 65.29 52.83 -41.15
N PHE A 5 66.38 53.07 -41.91
CA PHE A 5 67.48 54.04 -41.66
C PHE A 5 68.38 53.84 -40.39
N VAL A 6 69.65 54.29 -40.32
CA VAL A 6 70.45 55.17 -41.21
C VAL A 6 71.94 54.77 -41.24
N VAL A 7 72.65 55.23 -42.27
CA VAL A 7 74.10 55.08 -42.48
C VAL A 7 74.91 56.06 -41.61
N VAL A 8 76.01 55.62 -41.00
CA VAL A 8 77.10 56.50 -40.56
C VAL A 8 78.45 55.95 -41.02
N LEU A 9 79.15 56.75 -41.83
CA LEU A 9 80.54 56.56 -42.24
C LEU A 9 81.49 56.88 -41.08
N PHE A 10 82.64 56.20 -41.01
CA PHE A 10 83.89 56.89 -40.69
C PHE A 10 85.08 56.24 -41.42
N VAL A 11 85.93 57.07 -42.00
CA VAL A 11 87.13 56.71 -42.76
C VAL A 11 88.31 57.50 -42.19
N THR A 12 89.36 56.80 -41.75
CA THR A 12 90.71 57.33 -41.49
C THR A 12 91.69 56.14 -41.61
N THR A 13 92.54 55.96 -42.63
CA THR A 13 93.61 56.78 -43.26
C THR A 13 94.95 56.85 -42.50
N CYS A 14 96.02 56.69 -43.29
CA CYS A 14 97.44 57.01 -43.03
C CYS A 14 98.25 55.99 -42.21
N THR A 15 99.39 55.40 -42.62
CA THR A 15 100.54 55.74 -43.53
C THR A 15 101.83 55.95 -42.71
N VAL A 16 103.01 55.72 -43.34
CA VAL A 16 104.43 55.81 -42.86
C VAL A 16 105.04 54.40 -42.66
N CYS A 17 105.96 53.84 -43.46
CA CYS A 17 106.83 54.28 -44.57
C CYS A 17 108.16 54.99 -44.21
N GLY A 18 109.30 54.37 -44.61
CA GLY A 18 110.68 54.91 -44.56
C GLY A 18 111.52 54.44 -43.35
N GLN A 19 112.86 54.36 -43.40
CA GLN A 19 113.79 54.42 -44.54
C GLN A 19 115.21 53.94 -44.12
N ILE A 20 115.94 53.30 -45.05
CA ILE A 20 117.40 53.01 -45.05
C ILE A 20 118.05 54.19 -45.85
N PRO A 21 119.28 54.74 -45.59
CA PRO A 21 120.55 54.08 -45.96
C PRO A 21 121.92 54.55 -45.38
N ALA A 22 122.98 53.86 -45.86
CA ALA A 22 124.29 54.38 -46.31
C ALA A 22 125.57 54.19 -45.45
N ASP A 23 126.36 53.20 -45.87
CA ASP A 23 127.81 53.16 -46.20
C ASP A 23 128.76 54.36 -45.92
N TRP A 24 130.05 54.03 -45.76
CA TRP A 24 131.30 54.58 -46.37
C TRP A 24 132.50 54.06 -45.53
N ASN A 25 133.25 53.03 -45.94
CA ASN A 25 134.42 53.01 -46.86
C ASN A 25 135.53 54.06 -46.59
N TYR A 26 136.74 53.60 -46.21
CA TYR A 26 138.01 54.32 -46.42
C TYR A 26 139.22 53.36 -46.40
N ASP A 27 140.04 53.42 -47.46
CA ASP A 27 141.38 52.83 -47.61
C ASP A 27 142.20 53.84 -48.45
N PRO A 28 143.47 54.13 -48.09
CA PRO A 28 144.52 53.94 -49.10
C PRO A 28 145.93 53.59 -48.59
N TYR A 29 146.55 52.60 -49.24
CA TYR A 29 147.92 52.56 -49.80
C TYR A 29 149.07 53.36 -49.13
N SER A 30 150.24 52.72 -48.92
CA SER A 30 151.44 52.87 -49.81
C SER A 30 152.74 52.19 -49.33
N TYR A 31 153.63 51.88 -50.28
CA TYR A 31 155.09 51.55 -50.19
C TYR A 31 155.61 50.15 -49.75
N HIS A 32 155.84 49.29 -50.75
CA HIS A 32 157.06 48.47 -50.94
C HIS A 32 158.22 49.35 -51.52
N PRO A 33 159.43 48.88 -51.97
CA PRO A 33 160.07 47.54 -51.98
C PRO A 33 161.56 47.52 -51.53
N TYR A 34 162.22 46.35 -51.62
CA TYR A 34 163.55 46.05 -52.25
C TYR A 34 164.09 44.71 -51.71
N PHE A 35 163.96 43.58 -52.42
CA PHE A 35 164.92 43.01 -53.41
C PHE A 35 166.23 42.39 -52.85
N SER A 36 166.09 41.13 -52.48
CA SER A 36 166.93 39.93 -52.71
C SER A 36 168.36 39.97 -53.36
N LEU A 37 169.14 38.95 -52.94
CA LEU A 37 170.23 38.18 -53.61
C LEU A 37 171.69 38.33 -53.12
N ALA A 38 172.36 37.17 -53.03
CA ALA A 38 173.80 36.96 -52.77
C ALA A 38 174.61 36.99 -54.10
N PRO A 39 175.96 36.76 -54.17
CA PRO A 39 176.51 35.39 -54.01
C PRO A 39 178.02 35.22 -53.61
N ALA A 40 178.36 33.95 -53.33
CA ALA A 40 179.56 33.16 -53.69
C ALA A 40 181.01 33.74 -53.70
N ALA A 41 181.85 33.11 -52.87
CA ALA A 41 183.12 32.42 -53.16
C ALA A 41 183.99 32.78 -54.39
N HIS A 42 185.32 32.89 -54.17
CA HIS A 42 186.27 31.83 -54.59
C HIS A 42 187.71 32.03 -54.07
N SER A 43 188.43 30.91 -53.93
CA SER A 43 189.88 30.81 -53.74
C SER A 43 190.58 30.50 -55.08
N ASN A 44 191.71 31.15 -55.39
CA ASN A 44 192.89 30.43 -55.94
C ASN A 44 194.21 31.23 -56.04
N LYS A 45 195.27 30.63 -55.50
CA LYS A 45 196.62 30.43 -56.06
C LYS A 45 197.28 31.45 -57.03
N ASN A 46 198.36 32.05 -56.53
CA ASN A 46 199.76 31.72 -56.88
C ASN A 46 200.23 31.85 -58.35
N LYS A 47 201.15 32.80 -58.64
CA LYS A 47 202.55 32.52 -59.08
C LYS A 47 203.31 33.78 -59.57
N GLY A 48 204.51 33.99 -59.00
CA GLY A 48 205.66 34.64 -59.66
C GLY A 48 205.51 36.11 -60.09
N ALA A 49 206.57 36.77 -60.55
CA ALA A 49 208.01 36.57 -60.32
C ALA A 49 208.73 37.80 -60.85
N GLN A 50 209.74 38.33 -60.13
CA GLN A 50 210.88 39.11 -60.69
C GLN A 50 210.49 40.45 -61.41
N THR A 51 211.30 41.51 -61.48
CA THR A 51 212.73 41.72 -61.23
C THR A 51 213.02 43.24 -61.15
N VAL A 52 214.02 43.62 -60.37
CA VAL A 52 215.08 44.63 -60.69
C VAL A 52 214.69 46.06 -61.14
N ALA A 53 215.13 47.04 -60.32
CA ALA A 53 215.94 48.24 -60.65
C ALA A 53 215.77 49.25 -59.50
N SER A 54 216.69 49.50 -58.56
CA SER A 54 218.14 49.82 -58.61
C SER A 54 218.48 51.23 -59.15
N PHE A 55 219.44 51.87 -58.46
CA PHE A 55 220.20 53.09 -58.80
C PHE A 55 219.60 54.50 -58.62
N ARG A 56 220.06 55.20 -57.55
CA ARG A 56 220.94 56.42 -57.53
C ARG A 56 220.78 57.12 -56.15
N SER A 57 221.77 57.55 -55.37
CA SER A 57 223.26 57.54 -55.36
C SER A 57 223.72 57.65 -53.87
N SER A 58 224.81 57.03 -53.40
CA SER A 58 226.21 57.56 -53.31
C SER A 58 226.33 58.98 -52.70
N GLN A 59 227.33 59.34 -51.87
CA GLN A 59 228.77 59.02 -52.00
C GLN A 59 229.58 59.31 -50.70
N LYS A 60 230.59 58.45 -50.42
CA LYS A 60 231.99 58.64 -49.89
C LYS A 60 232.42 60.00 -49.28
N ALA A 61 233.43 60.07 -48.39
CA ALA A 61 234.79 59.55 -48.61
C ALA A 61 235.63 59.19 -47.35
N ASP A 62 236.86 58.77 -47.63
CA ASP A 62 237.86 58.11 -46.79
C ASP A 62 239.11 59.03 -46.62
N GLU A 63 240.16 58.50 -45.98
CA GLU A 63 241.59 58.88 -45.99
C GLU A 63 242.22 59.58 -44.76
N GLN A 64 243.24 58.88 -44.23
CA GLN A 64 244.43 59.34 -43.48
C GLN A 64 245.29 60.31 -44.35
N PRO A 65 246.43 60.96 -43.92
CA PRO A 65 247.39 60.52 -42.89
C PRO A 65 248.23 61.55 -42.06
N GLN A 66 248.79 61.03 -40.95
CA GLN A 66 250.17 61.22 -40.41
C GLN A 66 250.77 62.62 -40.07
N VAL A 67 251.07 62.78 -38.77
CA VAL A 67 252.41 63.09 -38.19
C VAL A 67 252.85 64.54 -37.79
N ARG A 68 253.00 64.65 -36.45
CA ARG A 68 253.96 65.41 -35.60
C ARG A 68 253.76 66.90 -35.24
N ASN A 69 253.90 67.11 -33.91
CA ASN A 69 254.42 68.28 -33.18
C ASN A 69 253.60 69.59 -33.25
N ILE A 70 253.30 70.35 -32.18
CA ILE A 70 253.51 70.36 -30.70
C ILE A 70 252.39 71.31 -30.15
N PHE A 71 251.72 71.17 -28.99
CA PHE A 71 251.81 70.26 -27.83
C PHE A 71 250.38 69.81 -27.38
N THR A 72 250.13 69.56 -26.08
CA THR A 72 248.91 68.87 -25.60
C THR A 72 248.21 69.46 -24.36
N ARG A 73 246.86 69.59 -24.40
CA ARG A 73 245.92 69.23 -23.28
C ARG A 73 244.38 69.37 -23.49
N GLY A 74 243.84 69.75 -24.66
CA GLY A 74 242.46 70.30 -24.73
C GLY A 74 241.25 69.47 -25.24
N LEU A 75 241.41 68.36 -25.98
CA LEU A 75 240.32 67.91 -26.89
C LEU A 75 239.38 66.78 -26.41
N ILE A 76 239.74 66.01 -25.38
CA ILE A 76 239.06 64.73 -25.06
C ILE A 76 237.60 64.90 -24.57
N ALA A 77 237.30 65.97 -23.84
CA ALA A 77 236.04 66.11 -23.10
C ALA A 77 234.76 66.40 -23.92
N ARG A 78 234.83 66.50 -25.26
CA ARG A 78 233.66 66.91 -26.09
C ARG A 78 233.02 65.78 -26.90
N MET A 79 233.63 64.61 -26.98
CA MET A 79 233.12 63.51 -27.83
C MET A 79 232.17 62.56 -27.06
N GLU A 80 232.39 62.35 -25.76
CA GLU A 80 231.54 61.49 -24.91
C GLU A 80 230.11 62.01 -24.74
N LEU A 81 229.86 63.31 -24.89
CA LEU A 81 228.53 63.90 -24.65
C LEU A 81 227.50 63.55 -25.74
N LEU A 82 227.94 63.23 -26.96
CA LEU A 82 227.05 63.07 -28.12
C LEU A 82 226.39 61.68 -28.18
N GLU A 83 227.10 60.67 -27.71
CA GLU A 83 226.69 59.26 -27.79
C GLU A 83 225.47 58.97 -26.89
N ILE A 84 225.45 59.56 -25.69
CA ILE A 84 224.36 59.45 -24.70
C ILE A 84 223.01 59.94 -25.29
N THR A 85 223.02 60.98 -26.12
CA THR A 85 221.80 61.61 -26.65
C THR A 85 221.01 60.72 -27.62
N VAL A 86 221.68 59.93 -28.46
CA VAL A 86 221.03 59.09 -29.50
C VAL A 86 220.34 57.87 -28.88
N GLU A 87 220.93 57.32 -27.82
CA GLU A 87 220.39 56.15 -27.12
C GLU A 87 219.09 56.49 -26.37
N HIS A 88 218.95 57.72 -25.86
CA HIS A 88 217.75 58.19 -25.18
C HIS A 88 216.52 58.27 -26.12
N LEU A 89 216.66 58.95 -27.27
CA LEU A 89 215.59 59.09 -28.27
C LEU A 89 215.10 57.74 -28.82
N THR A 90 216.01 56.79 -29.03
CA THR A 90 215.68 55.44 -29.52
C THR A 90 214.79 54.68 -28.54
N LYS A 91 214.99 54.91 -27.24
CA LYS A 91 214.22 54.27 -26.16
C LYS A 91 212.81 54.84 -26.05
N GLU A 92 212.68 56.16 -26.20
CA GLU A 92 211.40 56.89 -26.14
C GLU A 92 210.45 56.48 -27.28
N LEU A 93 210.96 56.40 -28.52
CA LEU A 93 210.15 55.99 -29.67
C LEU A 93 209.61 54.55 -29.51
N ARG A 94 210.43 53.65 -28.96
CA ARG A 94 210.07 52.23 -28.77
C ARG A 94 209.00 52.03 -27.68
N LEU A 95 208.99 52.90 -26.66
CA LEU A 95 207.92 52.98 -25.66
C LEU A 95 206.61 53.50 -26.25
N LYS A 96 206.68 54.49 -27.14
CA LYS A 96 205.50 55.06 -27.81
C LYS A 96 204.78 54.02 -28.68
N THR A 97 205.50 53.33 -29.57
CA THR A 97 204.89 52.37 -30.50
C THR A 97 204.33 51.12 -29.81
N THR A 98 204.99 50.66 -28.72
CA THR A 98 204.48 49.51 -27.95
C THR A 98 203.21 49.86 -27.18
N LYS A 99 203.10 51.09 -26.66
CA LYS A 99 201.87 51.59 -26.06
C LYS A 99 200.73 51.70 -27.07
N ASP A 100 200.96 52.39 -28.20
CA ASP A 100 199.90 52.63 -29.18
C ASP A 100 199.37 51.29 -29.78
N LEU A 101 200.22 50.26 -29.90
CA LEU A 101 199.81 48.90 -30.29
C LEU A 101 198.99 48.17 -29.21
N SER A 102 199.34 48.34 -27.93
CA SER A 102 198.57 47.81 -26.79
C SER A 102 197.18 48.46 -26.69
N ASP A 103 197.10 49.77 -26.91
CA ASP A 103 195.86 50.55 -26.92
C ASP A 103 194.95 50.15 -28.10
N ALA A 104 195.54 49.82 -29.26
CA ALA A 104 194.79 49.24 -30.39
C ALA A 104 194.24 47.83 -30.08
N HIS A 105 195.04 46.98 -29.42
CA HIS A 105 194.64 45.60 -29.11
C HIS A 105 193.52 45.54 -28.06
N THR A 106 193.59 46.38 -27.03
CA THR A 106 192.50 46.55 -26.04
C THR A 106 191.22 47.09 -26.68
N ARG A 107 191.33 47.99 -27.66
CA ARG A 107 190.17 48.56 -28.39
C ARG A 107 189.51 47.57 -29.35
N VAL A 108 190.27 46.69 -30.01
CA VAL A 108 189.70 45.56 -30.78
C VAL A 108 189.00 44.57 -29.85
N LYS A 109 189.58 44.30 -28.67
CA LYS A 109 188.94 43.45 -27.66
C LYS A 109 187.60 44.05 -27.19
N ASP A 110 187.57 45.33 -26.84
CA ASP A 110 186.35 46.07 -26.46
C ASP A 110 185.27 46.04 -27.55
N LEU A 111 185.65 46.21 -28.82
CA LEU A 111 184.71 46.10 -29.95
C LEU A 111 184.16 44.68 -30.13
N ASN A 112 184.99 43.64 -29.98
CA ASN A 112 184.52 42.26 -30.01
C ASN A 112 183.60 41.93 -28.82
N THR A 113 183.86 42.50 -27.64
CA THR A 113 182.95 42.38 -26.48
C THR A 113 181.61 43.03 -26.80
N LYS A 114 181.60 44.29 -27.25
CA LYS A 114 180.37 45.01 -27.66
C LYS A 114 179.60 44.33 -28.78
N LEU A 115 180.29 43.69 -29.73
CA LEU A 115 179.64 42.94 -30.80
C LEU A 115 178.97 41.66 -30.26
N ALA A 116 179.62 40.96 -29.33
CA ALA A 116 179.01 39.83 -28.63
C ALA A 116 177.80 40.28 -27.80
N ASP A 117 177.93 41.35 -27.01
CA ASP A 117 176.84 41.94 -26.22
C ASP A 117 175.65 42.32 -27.13
N THR A 118 175.91 42.99 -28.25
CA THR A 118 174.87 43.38 -29.23
C THR A 118 174.21 42.16 -29.89
N THR A 119 174.97 41.11 -30.16
CA THR A 119 174.45 39.85 -30.72
C THR A 119 173.54 39.15 -29.71
N GLN A 120 173.95 39.11 -28.44
CA GLN A 120 173.13 38.57 -27.35
C GLN A 120 171.84 39.38 -27.17
N THR A 121 171.90 40.71 -27.11
CA THR A 121 170.69 41.55 -27.02
C THR A 121 169.75 41.36 -28.22
N LEU A 122 170.28 41.13 -29.42
CA LEU A 122 169.45 40.85 -30.60
C LEU A 122 168.78 39.46 -30.50
N GLU A 123 169.47 38.46 -29.97
CA GLU A 123 168.92 37.13 -29.71
C GLU A 123 167.84 37.17 -28.62
N GLU A 124 168.08 37.89 -27.52
CA GLU A 124 167.10 38.18 -26.46
C GLU A 124 165.85 38.88 -27.04
N THR A 125 166.03 39.95 -27.82
CA THR A 125 164.92 40.69 -28.47
C THR A 125 164.15 39.81 -29.47
N THR A 126 164.83 38.88 -30.15
CA THR A 126 164.21 37.94 -31.07
C THR A 126 163.34 36.92 -30.32
N ASN A 127 163.83 36.43 -29.18
CA ASN A 127 163.07 35.54 -28.30
C ASN A 127 161.85 36.24 -27.69
N ASP A 128 161.99 37.50 -27.24
CA ASP A 128 160.87 38.32 -26.75
C ASP A 128 159.80 38.57 -27.83
N LEU A 129 160.21 38.76 -29.09
CA LEU A 129 159.29 38.90 -30.22
C LEU A 129 158.54 37.59 -30.51
N ILE A 130 159.21 36.44 -30.41
CA ILE A 130 158.60 35.11 -30.57
C ILE A 130 157.58 34.86 -29.45
N ASP A 131 157.94 35.12 -28.19
CA ASP A 131 157.03 34.99 -27.05
C ASP A 131 155.84 35.97 -27.15
N THR A 132 156.08 37.22 -27.55
CA THR A 132 155.01 38.21 -27.81
C THR A 132 154.07 37.75 -28.91
N LYS A 133 154.61 37.15 -29.99
CA LYS A 133 153.79 36.58 -31.07
C LYS A 133 152.96 35.40 -30.58
N SER A 134 153.54 34.48 -29.80
CA SER A 134 152.82 33.36 -29.21
C SER A 134 151.71 33.82 -28.26
N LYS A 135 151.96 34.85 -27.44
CA LYS A 135 150.94 35.49 -26.59
C LYS A 135 149.82 36.12 -27.41
N LEU A 136 150.14 36.76 -28.53
CA LEU A 136 149.13 37.33 -29.44
C LEU A 136 148.27 36.25 -30.11
N GLU A 137 148.86 35.13 -30.53
CA GLU A 137 148.15 33.97 -31.09
C GLU A 137 147.20 33.33 -30.04
N ILE A 138 147.61 33.28 -28.77
CA ILE A 138 146.74 32.88 -27.64
C ILE A 138 145.58 33.87 -27.46
N VAL A 139 145.86 35.17 -27.35
CA VAL A 139 144.83 36.21 -27.19
C VAL A 139 143.83 36.22 -28.36
N GLN A 140 144.29 35.98 -29.59
CA GLN A 140 143.42 35.86 -30.77
C GLN A 140 142.51 34.63 -30.69
N THR A 141 143.02 33.53 -30.14
CA THR A 141 142.25 32.29 -29.89
C THR A 141 141.20 32.51 -28.80
N ASP A 142 141.57 33.14 -27.68
CA ASP A 142 140.67 33.46 -26.56
C ASP A 142 139.59 34.46 -26.98
N LEU A 143 139.93 35.46 -27.81
CA LEU A 143 138.96 36.42 -28.36
C LEU A 143 137.96 35.72 -29.29
N HIS A 144 138.43 34.78 -30.13
CA HIS A 144 137.54 33.99 -30.98
C HIS A 144 136.62 33.07 -30.14
N GLY A 145 137.16 32.42 -29.11
CA GLY A 145 136.37 31.64 -28.15
C GLY A 145 135.31 32.48 -27.43
N THR A 146 135.68 33.69 -26.99
CA THR A 146 134.78 34.66 -26.34
C THR A 146 133.69 35.13 -27.30
N SER A 147 134.02 35.41 -28.56
CA SER A 147 133.04 35.80 -29.60
C SER A 147 132.03 34.68 -29.88
N ASN A 148 132.50 33.43 -29.97
CA ASN A 148 131.63 32.27 -30.16
C ASN A 148 130.72 32.04 -28.94
N TRP A 149 131.25 32.19 -27.71
CA TRP A 149 130.46 32.10 -26.47
C TRP A 149 129.42 33.22 -26.35
N LEU A 150 129.76 34.45 -26.72
CA LEU A 150 128.83 35.58 -26.74
C LEU A 150 127.71 35.36 -27.77
N THR A 151 128.04 34.81 -28.94
CA THR A 151 127.07 34.46 -29.99
C THR A 151 126.10 33.37 -29.49
N ALA A 152 126.62 32.31 -28.84
CA ALA A 152 125.81 31.27 -28.23
C ALA A 152 124.89 31.84 -27.12
N THR A 153 125.44 32.65 -26.21
CA THR A 153 124.68 33.29 -25.12
C THR A 153 123.59 34.24 -25.65
N THR A 154 123.87 34.96 -26.74
CA THR A 154 122.88 35.82 -27.41
C THR A 154 121.73 35.00 -28.00
N LYS A 155 122.04 33.84 -28.59
CA LYS A 155 121.01 32.89 -29.07
C LYS A 155 120.19 32.32 -27.91
N ASP A 156 120.84 31.83 -26.86
CA ASP A 156 120.15 31.26 -25.69
C ASP A 156 119.23 32.29 -25.00
N LEU A 157 119.62 33.58 -25.00
CA LEU A 157 118.78 34.68 -24.54
C LEU A 157 117.55 34.91 -25.45
N ALA A 158 117.71 34.83 -26.77
CA ALA A 158 116.61 34.95 -27.73
C ALA A 158 115.63 33.77 -27.65
N ASP A 159 116.15 32.55 -27.53
CA ASP A 159 115.37 31.32 -27.34
C ASP A 159 114.63 31.37 -25.98
N THR A 160 115.28 31.89 -24.92
CA THR A 160 114.66 32.13 -23.61
C THR A 160 113.56 33.18 -23.68
N LYS A 161 113.79 34.31 -24.37
CA LYS A 161 112.77 35.36 -24.57
C LYS A 161 111.53 34.81 -25.27
N THR A 162 111.74 34.03 -26.34
CA THR A 162 110.67 33.36 -27.09
C THR A 162 109.87 32.42 -26.19
N ARG A 163 110.55 31.64 -25.33
CA ARG A 163 109.88 30.73 -24.38
C ARG A 163 109.14 31.46 -23.25
N VAL A 164 109.59 32.64 -22.82
CA VAL A 164 108.86 33.49 -21.87
C VAL A 164 107.60 34.06 -22.51
N ASP A 165 107.65 34.47 -23.78
CA ASP A 165 106.50 34.99 -24.51
C ASP A 165 105.43 33.91 -24.74
N ASP A 166 105.85 32.70 -25.12
CA ASP A 166 104.96 31.53 -25.25
C ASP A 166 104.32 31.14 -23.90
N LEU A 167 105.09 31.07 -22.81
CA LEU A 167 104.54 30.80 -21.47
C LEU A 167 103.56 31.88 -21.02
N THR A 168 103.78 33.15 -21.40
CA THR A 168 102.86 34.26 -21.12
C THR A 168 101.55 34.08 -21.88
N ALA A 169 101.60 33.76 -23.18
CA ALA A 169 100.42 33.48 -23.99
C ALA A 169 99.62 32.25 -23.48
N GLN A 170 100.32 31.19 -23.03
CA GLN A 170 99.68 30.03 -22.41
C GLN A 170 99.00 30.38 -21.07
N LEU A 171 99.61 31.25 -20.26
CA LEU A 171 99.04 31.73 -18.99
C LEU A 171 97.79 32.60 -19.22
N ASP A 172 97.82 33.48 -20.23
CA ASP A 172 96.66 34.30 -20.62
C ASP A 172 95.51 33.42 -21.12
N GLY A 173 95.78 32.45 -22.01
CA GLY A 173 94.78 31.49 -22.48
C GLY A 173 94.18 30.65 -21.34
N THR A 174 95.01 30.20 -20.39
CA THR A 174 94.56 29.49 -19.19
C THR A 174 93.68 30.38 -18.30
N THR A 175 94.06 31.66 -18.14
CA THR A 175 93.30 32.65 -17.37
C THR A 175 91.93 32.94 -17.98
N GLN A 176 91.86 33.09 -19.30
CA GLN A 176 90.58 33.26 -20.02
C GLN A 176 89.68 32.03 -19.89
N SER A 177 90.24 30.82 -20.04
CA SER A 177 89.52 29.55 -19.85
C SER A 177 88.96 29.40 -18.42
N LEU A 178 89.75 29.78 -17.41
CA LEU A 178 89.31 29.79 -16.01
C LEU A 178 88.18 30.82 -15.76
N MET A 179 88.25 32.01 -16.38
CA MET A 179 87.18 33.01 -16.30
C MET A 179 85.88 32.51 -16.95
N ALA A 180 85.96 31.89 -18.12
CA ALA A 180 84.81 31.27 -18.79
C ALA A 180 84.19 30.16 -17.90
N THR A 181 85.00 29.21 -17.42
CA THR A 181 84.56 28.13 -16.54
C THR A 181 83.90 28.67 -15.26
N LYS A 182 84.43 29.75 -14.67
CA LYS A 182 83.86 30.40 -13.49
C LYS A 182 82.50 31.05 -13.77
N LYS A 183 82.31 31.59 -14.99
CA LYS A 183 81.01 32.13 -15.44
C LYS A 183 80.01 31.00 -15.65
N ASP A 184 80.37 29.96 -16.39
CA ASP A 184 79.50 28.82 -16.67
C ASP A 184 79.04 28.12 -15.38
N LEU A 185 79.91 28.04 -14.37
CA LEU A 185 79.56 27.55 -13.03
C LEU A 185 78.55 28.46 -12.29
N ALA A 186 78.64 29.79 -12.46
CA ALA A 186 77.71 30.74 -11.86
C ALA A 186 76.33 30.71 -12.56
N ASP A 187 76.34 30.59 -13.89
CA ASP A 187 75.13 30.44 -14.71
C ASP A 187 74.44 29.10 -14.36
N THR A 188 75.18 27.98 -14.36
CA THR A 188 74.69 26.65 -13.92
C THR A 188 74.12 26.68 -12.49
N LYS A 189 74.77 27.40 -11.56
CA LYS A 189 74.27 27.55 -10.19
C LYS A 189 72.94 28.29 -10.14
N THR A 190 72.74 29.26 -11.03
CA THR A 190 71.48 30.02 -11.16
C THR A 190 70.37 29.13 -11.72
N ASP A 191 70.66 28.36 -12.78
CA ASP A 191 69.73 27.40 -13.35
C ASP A 191 69.29 26.33 -12.34
N ILE A 192 70.22 25.81 -11.53
CA ILE A 192 69.90 24.85 -10.45
C ILE A 192 68.93 25.47 -9.41
N GLN A 193 69.07 26.75 -9.06
CA GLN A 193 68.09 27.40 -8.15
C GLN A 193 66.73 27.62 -8.81
N SER A 194 66.71 27.97 -10.11
CA SER A 194 65.48 28.12 -10.90
C SER A 194 64.72 26.79 -10.98
N ILE A 195 65.41 25.71 -11.36
CA ILE A 195 64.88 24.34 -11.41
C ILE A 195 64.36 23.90 -10.04
N LYS A 196 65.11 24.16 -8.96
CA LYS A 196 64.68 23.85 -7.58
C LYS A 196 63.38 24.58 -7.20
N THR A 197 63.25 25.85 -7.55
CA THR A 197 62.03 26.65 -7.29
C THR A 197 60.84 26.12 -8.08
N ASN A 198 61.04 25.82 -9.37
CA ASN A 198 60.01 25.25 -10.24
C ASN A 198 59.56 23.86 -9.77
N LEU A 199 60.48 23.02 -9.26
CA LEU A 199 60.17 21.71 -8.70
C LEU A 199 59.36 21.81 -7.40
N GLN A 200 59.72 22.75 -6.51
CA GLN A 200 58.95 23.03 -5.30
C GLN A 200 57.53 23.49 -5.63
N GLU A 201 57.37 24.38 -6.60
CA GLU A 201 56.06 24.87 -7.02
C GLU A 201 55.23 23.77 -7.73
N THR A 202 55.86 22.94 -8.56
CA THR A 202 55.23 21.76 -9.16
C THR A 202 54.74 20.79 -8.08
N THR A 203 55.53 20.59 -7.01
CA THR A 203 55.15 19.74 -5.88
C THR A 203 53.94 20.30 -5.13
N LYS A 204 53.90 21.60 -4.82
CA LYS A 204 52.72 22.23 -4.21
C LYS A 204 51.47 22.05 -5.06
N ASN A 205 51.57 22.29 -6.37
CA ASN A 205 50.45 22.17 -7.29
C ASN A 205 49.96 20.72 -7.45
N LEU A 206 50.87 19.74 -7.41
CA LEU A 206 50.53 18.32 -7.37
C LEU A 206 49.82 17.95 -6.06
N THR A 207 50.31 18.40 -4.91
CA THR A 207 49.64 18.20 -3.61
C THR A 207 48.24 18.82 -3.59
N ALA A 208 48.10 20.06 -4.03
CA ALA A 208 46.80 20.75 -4.11
C ALA A 208 45.81 20.05 -5.06
N THR A 209 46.31 19.51 -6.18
CA THR A 209 45.51 18.71 -7.12
C THR A 209 45.08 17.38 -6.50
N SER A 210 45.99 16.70 -5.80
CA SER A 210 45.68 15.47 -5.06
C SER A 210 44.59 15.70 -3.99
N SER A 211 44.69 16.78 -3.20
CA SER A 211 43.65 17.15 -2.24
C SER A 211 42.29 17.44 -2.90
N LYS A 212 42.27 18.09 -4.08
CA LYS A 212 41.03 18.29 -4.85
C LYS A 212 40.42 16.95 -5.31
N VAL A 213 41.24 16.00 -5.78
CA VAL A 213 40.79 14.67 -6.19
C VAL A 213 40.21 13.89 -4.99
N VAL A 214 40.86 13.92 -3.83
CA VAL A 214 40.35 13.31 -2.60
C VAL A 214 38.98 13.90 -2.23
N ASN A 215 38.86 15.24 -2.20
CA ASN A 215 37.60 15.91 -1.89
C ASN A 215 36.48 15.56 -2.89
N LEU A 216 36.78 15.51 -4.19
CA LEU A 216 35.82 15.09 -5.22
C LEU A 216 35.37 13.65 -5.02
N ASN A 217 36.28 12.72 -4.68
CA ASN A 217 35.93 11.35 -4.36
C ASN A 217 35.03 11.24 -3.11
N THR A 218 35.29 12.04 -2.07
CA THR A 218 34.41 12.11 -0.88
C THR A 218 33.01 12.63 -1.23
N ILE A 219 32.91 13.68 -2.05
CA ILE A 219 31.62 14.22 -2.53
C ILE A 219 30.88 13.21 -3.39
N LEU A 220 31.57 12.52 -4.30
CA LEU A 220 31.00 11.47 -5.15
C LEU A 220 30.48 10.30 -4.33
N PHE A 221 31.24 9.86 -3.32
CA PHE A 221 30.82 8.81 -2.39
C PHE A 221 29.55 9.19 -1.61
N GLY A 222 29.49 10.40 -1.05
CA GLY A 222 28.29 10.91 -0.38
C GLY A 222 27.08 11.05 -1.34
N THR A 223 27.33 11.45 -2.58
CA THR A 223 26.30 11.53 -3.64
C THR A 223 25.73 10.15 -3.98
N ASN A 224 26.59 9.12 -4.07
CA ASN A 224 26.16 7.75 -4.28
C ASN A 224 25.35 7.19 -3.11
N GLN A 225 25.73 7.48 -1.86
CA GLN A 225 24.93 7.10 -0.68
C GLN A 225 23.55 7.75 -0.69
N ASN A 226 23.46 9.04 -1.04
CA ASN A 226 22.18 9.74 -1.17
C ASN A 226 21.32 9.17 -2.31
N LEU A 227 21.93 8.77 -3.43
CA LEU A 227 21.24 8.10 -4.54
C LEU A 227 20.70 6.71 -4.12
N GLU A 228 21.48 5.94 -3.36
CA GLU A 228 21.06 4.64 -2.83
C GLU A 228 19.89 4.79 -1.83
N ALA A 229 19.96 5.79 -0.93
CA ALA A 229 18.87 6.12 -0.01
C ALA A 229 17.59 6.53 -0.77
N THR A 230 17.71 7.43 -1.75
CA THR A 230 16.60 7.86 -2.60
C THR A 230 15.96 6.69 -3.36
N SER A 231 16.77 5.74 -3.84
CA SER A 231 16.30 4.52 -4.51
C SER A 231 15.52 3.60 -3.56
N LYS A 232 15.98 3.44 -2.31
CA LYS A 232 15.25 2.71 -1.26
C LYS A 232 13.92 3.38 -0.93
N ASP A 233 13.89 4.69 -0.77
CA ASP A 233 12.67 5.46 -0.47
C ASP A 233 11.65 5.40 -1.63
N LEU A 234 12.12 5.47 -2.88
CA LEU A 234 11.29 5.28 -4.07
C LEU A 234 10.68 3.87 -4.10
N THR A 235 11.47 2.84 -3.77
CA THR A 235 11.01 1.45 -3.70
C THR A 235 9.98 1.26 -2.58
N ALA A 236 10.20 1.83 -1.40
CA ALA A 236 9.24 1.80 -0.30
C ALA A 236 7.93 2.54 -0.64
N THR A 237 8.03 3.65 -1.37
CA THR A 237 6.87 4.42 -1.86
C THR A 237 6.08 3.62 -2.90
N LYS A 238 6.76 2.92 -3.82
CA LYS A 238 6.15 2.00 -4.78
C LYS A 238 5.34 0.91 -4.08
N THR A 239 5.90 0.23 -3.07
CA THR A 239 5.20 -0.81 -2.30
C THR A 239 3.99 -0.26 -1.53
N LYS A 240 4.08 0.95 -0.97
CA LYS A 240 2.92 1.62 -0.33
C LYS A 240 1.80 1.90 -1.33
N LEU A 241 2.13 2.39 -2.53
CA LEU A 241 1.17 2.67 -3.59
C LEU A 241 0.47 1.39 -4.09
N ASP A 242 1.22 0.30 -4.28
CA ASP A 242 0.65 -0.99 -4.68
C ASP A 242 -0.29 -1.54 -3.58
N THR A 243 0.05 -1.34 -2.30
CA THR A 243 -0.80 -1.70 -1.15
C THR A 243 -2.09 -0.89 -1.11
N ILE A 244 -2.02 0.44 -1.29
CA ILE A 244 -3.20 1.32 -1.35
C ILE A 244 -4.10 0.92 -2.53
N SER A 245 -3.51 0.60 -3.68
CA SER A 245 -4.25 0.18 -4.88
C SER A 245 -5.00 -1.13 -4.66
N LYS A 246 -4.40 -2.10 -3.94
CA LYS A 246 -5.05 -3.35 -3.54
C LYS A 246 -6.20 -3.10 -2.56
N ASN A 247 -5.99 -2.26 -1.56
CA ASN A 247 -7.03 -1.92 -0.58
C ASN A 247 -8.23 -1.22 -1.24
N LEU A 248 -7.97 -0.26 -2.15
CA LEU A 248 -9.01 0.42 -2.91
C LEU A 248 -9.86 -0.58 -3.71
N ARG A 249 -9.22 -1.53 -4.40
CA ARG A 249 -9.92 -2.58 -5.16
C ARG A 249 -10.81 -3.45 -4.26
N ASN A 250 -10.34 -3.80 -3.07
CA ASN A 250 -11.13 -4.55 -2.09
C ASN A 250 -12.34 -3.73 -1.63
N THR A 251 -12.14 -2.45 -1.24
CA THR A 251 -13.25 -1.56 -0.83
C THR A 251 -14.29 -1.34 -1.93
N THR A 252 -13.87 -1.27 -3.20
CA THR A 252 -14.81 -1.25 -4.33
C THR A 252 -15.63 -2.55 -4.40
N HIS A 253 -15.00 -3.70 -4.22
CA HIS A 253 -15.70 -4.99 -4.23
C HIS A 253 -16.68 -5.14 -3.04
N ASP A 254 -16.26 -4.76 -1.84
CA ASP A 254 -17.12 -4.78 -0.63
C ASP A 254 -18.35 -3.88 -0.82
N LEU A 255 -18.19 -2.73 -1.48
CA LEU A 255 -19.29 -1.84 -1.85
C LEU A 255 -20.23 -2.45 -2.90
N GLU A 256 -19.70 -3.12 -3.93
CA GLU A 256 -20.50 -3.85 -4.91
C GLU A 256 -21.34 -4.96 -4.25
N VAL A 257 -20.73 -5.74 -3.34
CA VAL A 257 -21.42 -6.78 -2.56
C VAL A 257 -22.53 -6.16 -1.69
N THR A 258 -22.22 -5.09 -0.95
CA THR A 258 -23.20 -4.37 -0.10
C THR A 258 -24.37 -3.85 -0.94
N GLN A 259 -24.11 -3.35 -2.14
CA GLN A 259 -25.15 -2.85 -3.05
C GLN A 259 -26.09 -3.98 -3.53
N VAL A 260 -25.53 -5.17 -3.82
CA VAL A 260 -26.33 -6.37 -4.14
C VAL A 260 -27.19 -6.78 -2.94
N GLU A 261 -26.60 -6.92 -1.76
CA GLU A 261 -27.34 -7.29 -0.52
C GLU A 261 -28.47 -6.30 -0.19
N LEU A 262 -28.26 -5.01 -0.43
CA LEU A 262 -29.28 -3.98 -0.28
C LEU A 262 -30.44 -4.16 -1.28
N THR A 263 -30.16 -4.44 -2.55
CA THR A 263 -31.21 -4.71 -3.55
C THR A 263 -31.98 -6.00 -3.25
N ASP A 264 -31.30 -7.00 -2.71
CA ASP A 264 -31.88 -8.27 -2.30
C ASP A 264 -32.80 -8.09 -1.08
N THR A 265 -32.37 -7.28 -0.11
CA THR A 265 -33.15 -6.88 1.06
C THR A 265 -34.38 -6.06 0.67
N LYS A 266 -34.24 -5.08 -0.23
CA LYS A 266 -35.36 -4.31 -0.80
C LYS A 266 -36.39 -5.21 -1.47
N THR A 267 -35.93 -6.24 -2.19
CA THR A 267 -36.79 -7.25 -2.84
C THR A 267 -37.52 -8.13 -1.81
N LYS A 268 -36.85 -8.54 -0.73
CA LYS A 268 -37.46 -9.29 0.38
C LYS A 268 -38.54 -8.46 1.09
N VAL A 269 -38.27 -7.17 1.36
CA VAL A 269 -39.25 -6.22 1.94
C VAL A 269 -40.47 -6.05 1.02
N GLY A 270 -40.27 -5.89 -0.29
CA GLY A 270 -41.38 -5.81 -1.25
C GLY A 270 -42.26 -7.07 -1.25
N LYS A 271 -41.65 -8.26 -1.19
CA LYS A 271 -42.37 -9.55 -1.06
C LYS A 271 -43.13 -9.68 0.26
N LEU A 272 -42.60 -9.15 1.36
CA LEU A 272 -43.28 -9.13 2.66
C LEU A 272 -44.46 -8.15 2.67
N SER A 273 -44.31 -6.96 2.07
CA SER A 273 -45.41 -5.99 1.90
C SER A 273 -46.57 -6.60 1.12
N GLY A 274 -46.29 -7.22 -0.04
CA GLY A 274 -47.33 -7.87 -0.83
C GLY A 274 -48.02 -9.04 -0.11
N LYS A 275 -47.30 -9.78 0.74
CA LYS A 275 -47.90 -10.80 1.62
C LYS A 275 -48.80 -10.16 2.68
N LEU A 276 -48.37 -9.06 3.30
CA LEU A 276 -49.16 -8.34 4.28
C LEU A 276 -50.47 -7.82 3.67
N ASP A 277 -50.42 -7.21 2.48
CA ASP A 277 -51.60 -6.73 1.76
C ASP A 277 -52.60 -7.86 1.44
N VAL A 278 -52.11 -9.06 1.12
CA VAL A 278 -52.96 -10.25 0.92
C VAL A 278 -53.58 -10.73 2.23
N THR A 279 -52.82 -10.76 3.33
CA THR A 279 -53.33 -11.13 4.65
C THR A 279 -54.39 -10.14 5.16
N THR A 280 -54.16 -8.83 5.03
CA THR A 280 -55.13 -7.78 5.39
C THR A 280 -56.44 -7.96 4.63
N ARG A 281 -56.37 -8.15 3.31
CA ARG A 281 -57.58 -8.38 2.48
C ARG A 281 -58.32 -9.67 2.84
N CYS A 282 -57.59 -10.72 3.21
CA CYS A 282 -58.18 -11.98 3.66
C CYS A 282 -58.91 -11.81 5.02
N LEU A 283 -58.34 -11.01 5.92
CA LEU A 283 -58.95 -10.64 7.20
C LEU A 283 -60.21 -9.77 7.01
N ASP A 284 -60.18 -8.81 6.08
CA ASP A 284 -61.36 -8.01 5.72
C ASP A 284 -62.50 -8.89 5.18
N GLU A 285 -62.19 -9.82 4.28
CA GLU A 285 -63.20 -10.75 3.72
C GLU A 285 -63.76 -11.69 4.81
N THR A 286 -62.90 -12.24 5.67
CA THR A 286 -63.31 -13.04 6.84
C THR A 286 -64.21 -12.22 7.78
N THR A 287 -63.95 -10.93 7.94
CA THR A 287 -64.76 -10.02 8.75
C THR A 287 -66.12 -9.76 8.13
N LYS A 288 -66.23 -9.66 6.79
CA LYS A 288 -67.53 -9.62 6.10
C LYS A 288 -68.32 -10.92 6.30
N ASP A 289 -67.69 -12.07 6.10
CA ASP A 289 -68.33 -13.39 6.24
C ASP A 289 -68.83 -13.63 7.66
N LEU A 290 -68.07 -13.19 8.68
CA LEU A 290 -68.50 -13.22 10.07
C LEU A 290 -69.73 -12.34 10.31
N ASN A 291 -69.78 -11.13 9.75
CA ASN A 291 -70.94 -10.24 9.85
C ASN A 291 -72.17 -10.80 9.12
N VAL A 292 -72.00 -11.42 7.95
CA VAL A 292 -73.09 -12.13 7.24
C VAL A 292 -73.60 -13.31 8.07
N THR A 293 -72.71 -14.08 8.67
CA THR A 293 -73.06 -15.22 9.52
C THR A 293 -73.80 -14.77 10.79
N LYS A 294 -73.36 -13.69 11.41
CA LYS A 294 -74.07 -13.04 12.53
C LYS A 294 -75.47 -12.60 12.13
N GLY A 295 -75.63 -11.92 10.99
CA GLY A 295 -76.94 -11.50 10.49
C GLY A 295 -77.89 -12.68 10.23
N LYS A 296 -77.38 -13.80 9.69
CA LYS A 296 -78.16 -15.05 9.53
C LYS A 296 -78.61 -15.60 10.88
N LEU A 297 -77.71 -15.65 11.88
CA LEU A 297 -78.02 -16.13 13.23
C LEU A 297 -79.07 -15.25 13.92
N ASP A 298 -78.95 -13.94 13.80
CA ASP A 298 -79.92 -12.98 14.34
C ASP A 298 -81.31 -13.18 13.70
N ASN A 299 -81.38 -13.41 12.38
CA ASN A 299 -82.63 -13.73 11.69
C ASN A 299 -83.25 -15.06 12.15
N THR A 300 -82.46 -16.14 12.22
CA THR A 300 -82.93 -17.44 12.74
C THR A 300 -83.44 -17.34 14.19
N ASN A 301 -82.84 -16.47 15.01
CA ASN A 301 -83.31 -16.22 16.38
C ASN A 301 -84.66 -15.46 16.41
N VAL A 302 -84.94 -14.61 15.43
CA VAL A 302 -86.27 -14.00 15.24
C VAL A 302 -87.29 -15.05 14.81
N GLU A 303 -86.99 -15.86 13.79
CA GLU A 303 -87.85 -16.95 13.30
C GLU A 303 -88.18 -17.97 14.40
N LEU A 304 -87.20 -18.28 15.26
CA LEU A 304 -87.39 -19.16 16.43
C LEU A 304 -88.35 -18.53 17.46
N LYS A 305 -88.20 -17.24 17.77
CA LYS A 305 -89.12 -16.52 18.68
C LYS A 305 -90.55 -16.50 18.15
N ASP A 306 -90.73 -16.27 16.85
CA ASP A 306 -92.04 -16.30 16.21
C ASP A 306 -92.63 -17.72 16.20
N THR A 307 -91.81 -18.75 16.00
CA THR A 307 -92.23 -20.15 16.12
C THR A 307 -92.67 -20.50 17.54
N ILE A 308 -91.92 -20.07 18.58
CA ILE A 308 -92.31 -20.22 19.99
C ILE A 308 -93.62 -19.48 20.28
N ARG A 309 -93.80 -18.26 19.76
CA ARG A 309 -95.03 -17.47 19.91
C ARG A 309 -96.23 -18.19 19.27
N ARG A 310 -96.07 -18.73 18.05
CA ARG A 310 -97.09 -19.54 17.38
C ARG A 310 -97.45 -20.79 18.17
N LEU A 311 -96.45 -21.55 18.63
CA LEU A 311 -96.66 -22.76 19.42
C LEU A 311 -97.38 -22.47 20.74
N THR A 312 -97.05 -21.36 21.38
CA THR A 312 -97.74 -20.88 22.60
C THR A 312 -99.20 -20.54 22.31
N GLY A 313 -99.47 -19.89 21.17
CA GLY A 313 -100.82 -19.64 20.67
C GLY A 313 -101.62 -20.94 20.48
N THR A 314 -101.10 -21.88 19.69
CA THR A 314 -101.74 -23.18 19.47
C THR A 314 -101.95 -23.97 20.77
N THR A 315 -101.02 -23.89 21.72
CA THR A 315 -101.17 -24.52 23.05
C THR A 315 -102.36 -23.92 23.81
N LYS A 316 -102.55 -22.60 23.73
CA LYS A 316 -103.73 -21.93 24.28
C LYS A 316 -105.01 -22.36 23.54
N ASP A 317 -105.01 -22.38 22.21
CA ASP A 317 -106.18 -22.78 21.43
C ASP A 317 -106.63 -24.22 21.75
N VAL A 318 -105.67 -25.13 21.99
CA VAL A 318 -105.92 -26.50 22.47
C VAL A 318 -106.50 -26.50 23.90
N ALA A 319 -106.01 -25.65 24.82
CA ALA A 319 -106.55 -25.54 26.17
C ALA A 319 -107.98 -24.96 26.18
N ASP A 320 -108.25 -23.94 25.36
CA ASP A 320 -109.58 -23.35 25.19
C ASP A 320 -110.55 -24.37 24.54
N THR A 321 -110.07 -25.18 23.59
CA THR A 321 -110.84 -26.27 22.96
C THR A 321 -111.13 -27.39 23.95
N LYS A 322 -110.14 -27.83 24.75
CA LYS A 322 -110.33 -28.80 25.84
C LYS A 322 -111.38 -28.31 26.84
N THR A 323 -111.35 -27.04 27.21
CA THR A 323 -112.35 -26.43 28.10
C THR A 323 -113.75 -26.43 27.47
N LYS A 324 -113.88 -26.08 26.19
CA LYS A 324 -115.15 -26.18 25.45
C LYS A 324 -115.69 -27.62 25.40
N ILE A 325 -114.83 -28.62 25.21
CA ILE A 325 -115.21 -30.04 25.20
C ILE A 325 -115.69 -30.49 26.57
N VAL A 326 -114.98 -30.14 27.65
CA VAL A 326 -115.41 -30.45 29.03
C VAL A 326 -116.80 -29.86 29.32
N ASN A 327 -117.02 -28.59 29.00
CA ASN A 327 -118.33 -27.94 29.20
C ASN A 327 -119.45 -28.62 28.39
N LEU A 328 -119.22 -28.97 27.13
CA LEU A 328 -120.18 -29.71 26.31
C LEU A 328 -120.45 -31.12 26.87
N SER A 329 -119.44 -31.80 27.43
CA SER A 329 -119.60 -33.09 28.08
C SER A 329 -120.49 -32.99 29.32
N THR A 330 -120.32 -31.94 30.13
CA THR A 330 -121.18 -31.68 31.30
C THR A 330 -122.62 -31.30 30.89
N GLU A 331 -122.81 -30.48 29.85
CA GLU A 331 -124.15 -30.20 29.29
C GLU A 331 -124.86 -31.48 28.81
N LEU A 332 -124.11 -32.39 28.16
CA LEU A 332 -124.63 -33.67 27.68
C LEU A 332 -124.98 -34.64 28.82
N GLU A 333 -124.12 -34.74 29.83
CA GLU A 333 -124.36 -35.58 31.01
C GLU A 333 -125.62 -35.14 31.78
N GLY A 334 -125.82 -33.83 31.96
CA GLY A 334 -127.06 -33.30 32.54
C GLY A 334 -128.31 -33.65 31.72
N SER A 335 -128.23 -33.61 30.39
CA SER A 335 -129.36 -34.00 29.52
C SER A 335 -129.64 -35.50 29.57
N LEU A 336 -128.63 -36.34 29.72
CA LEU A 336 -128.79 -37.78 29.93
C LEU A 336 -129.48 -38.10 31.28
N GLN A 337 -129.13 -37.37 32.34
CA GLN A 337 -129.80 -37.51 33.64
C GLN A 337 -131.28 -37.09 33.55
N ASN A 338 -131.58 -35.95 32.92
CA ASN A 338 -132.95 -35.50 32.67
C ASN A 338 -133.76 -36.53 31.86
N LEU A 339 -133.21 -37.05 30.77
CA LEU A 339 -133.86 -38.10 29.96
C LEU A 339 -134.13 -39.38 30.77
N THR A 340 -133.21 -39.76 31.65
CA THR A 340 -133.35 -40.93 32.53
C THR A 340 -134.48 -40.72 33.53
N ALA A 341 -134.60 -39.53 34.12
CA ALA A 341 -135.71 -39.17 35.00
C ALA A 341 -137.06 -39.24 34.25
N THR A 342 -137.18 -38.55 33.11
CA THR A 342 -138.41 -38.58 32.28
C THR A 342 -138.79 -40.00 31.85
N SER A 343 -137.81 -40.87 31.54
CA SER A 343 -138.07 -42.27 31.20
C SER A 343 -138.56 -43.09 32.38
N LYS A 344 -138.18 -42.74 33.62
CA LYS A 344 -138.68 -43.37 34.84
C LYS A 344 -140.12 -42.94 35.11
N ASP A 345 -140.39 -41.64 35.08
CA ASP A 345 -141.74 -41.09 35.32
C ASP A 345 -142.75 -41.70 34.35
N LEU A 346 -142.38 -41.85 33.06
CA LEU A 346 -143.20 -42.52 32.05
C LEU A 346 -143.45 -44.02 32.35
N ALA A 347 -142.50 -44.72 32.96
CA ALA A 347 -142.65 -46.11 33.37
C ALA A 347 -143.57 -46.26 34.59
N ASP A 348 -143.48 -45.32 35.53
CA ASP A 348 -144.34 -45.24 36.71
C ASP A 348 -145.79 -44.94 36.28
N THR A 349 -146.03 -43.91 35.45
CA THR A 349 -147.36 -43.62 34.85
C THR A 349 -147.95 -44.83 34.10
N LYS A 350 -147.12 -45.56 33.34
CA LYS A 350 -147.55 -46.77 32.60
C LYS A 350 -147.97 -47.92 33.52
N THR A 351 -147.41 -47.98 34.73
CA THR A 351 -147.76 -48.97 35.74
C THR A 351 -149.09 -48.62 36.40
N GLU A 352 -149.30 -47.35 36.71
CA GLU A 352 -150.54 -46.82 37.29
C GLU A 352 -151.76 -46.99 36.38
N VAL A 353 -151.61 -46.66 35.08
CA VAL A 353 -152.63 -46.93 34.03
C VAL A 353 -153.01 -48.42 33.96
N ARG A 354 -152.06 -49.32 34.23
CA ARG A 354 -152.30 -50.77 34.23
C ARG A 354 -153.05 -51.22 35.50
N GLY A 355 -152.84 -50.54 36.63
CA GLY A 355 -153.63 -50.70 37.87
C GLY A 355 -155.11 -50.42 37.61
N ILE A 356 -155.44 -49.18 37.26
CA ILE A 356 -156.84 -48.76 37.02
C ILE A 356 -157.55 -49.61 35.96
N LYS A 357 -156.83 -50.04 34.91
CA LYS A 357 -157.40 -50.97 33.91
C LYS A 357 -157.90 -52.28 34.54
N THR A 358 -157.20 -52.79 35.54
CA THR A 358 -157.55 -54.01 36.28
C THR A 358 -158.77 -53.76 37.16
N ASP A 359 -158.80 -52.64 37.89
CA ASP A 359 -159.92 -52.27 38.76
C ASP A 359 -161.22 -52.07 37.96
N LEU A 360 -161.14 -51.36 36.82
CA LEU A 360 -162.27 -51.15 35.92
C LEU A 360 -162.85 -52.45 35.35
N GLN A 361 -161.99 -53.46 35.10
CA GLN A 361 -162.44 -54.81 34.72
C GLN A 361 -163.18 -55.50 35.87
N GLY A 362 -162.72 -55.36 37.11
CA GLY A 362 -163.40 -55.85 38.31
C GLY A 362 -164.78 -55.22 38.54
N THR A 363 -164.89 -53.90 38.39
CA THR A 363 -166.19 -53.18 38.49
C THR A 363 -167.16 -53.66 37.41
N THR A 364 -166.68 -53.87 36.17
CA THR A 364 -167.50 -54.33 35.04
C THR A 364 -168.10 -55.72 35.31
N GLN A 365 -167.30 -56.69 35.75
CA GLN A 365 -167.78 -58.04 36.07
C GLN A 365 -168.81 -58.05 37.22
N THR A 366 -168.63 -57.15 38.19
CA THR A 366 -169.55 -57.01 39.33
C THR A 366 -170.91 -56.44 38.87
N LEU A 367 -170.88 -55.49 37.93
CA LEU A 367 -172.09 -54.91 37.34
C LEU A 367 -172.88 -55.95 36.52
N GLU A 368 -172.19 -56.72 35.64
CA GLU A 368 -172.81 -57.81 34.86
C GLU A 368 -173.53 -58.83 35.76
N ARG A 369 -172.88 -59.23 36.86
CA ARG A 369 -173.44 -60.18 37.83
C ARG A 369 -174.72 -59.64 38.48
N THR A 370 -174.69 -58.38 38.89
CA THR A 370 -175.85 -57.69 39.51
C THR A 370 -177.01 -57.55 38.52
N THR A 371 -176.73 -57.26 37.24
CA THR A 371 -177.75 -57.22 36.18
C THR A 371 -178.41 -58.58 35.95
N LYS A 372 -177.63 -59.67 35.97
CA LYS A 372 -178.16 -61.03 35.84
C LYS A 372 -179.11 -61.38 36.99
N ASP A 373 -178.69 -61.15 38.24
CA ASP A 373 -179.51 -61.45 39.42
C ASP A 373 -180.83 -60.64 39.43
N LEU A 374 -180.81 -59.40 38.93
CA LEU A 374 -182.01 -58.56 38.78
C LEU A 374 -183.00 -59.17 37.76
N THR A 375 -182.46 -59.71 36.68
CA THR A 375 -183.24 -60.38 35.61
C THR A 375 -183.90 -61.65 36.14
N ASP A 376 -183.14 -62.52 36.83
CA ASP A 376 -183.67 -63.75 37.42
C ASP A 376 -184.74 -63.49 38.51
N THR A 377 -184.62 -62.37 39.22
CA THR A 377 -185.61 -61.94 40.22
C THR A 377 -186.91 -61.46 39.56
N LYS A 378 -186.83 -60.76 38.44
CA LYS A 378 -188.00 -60.36 37.64
C LYS A 378 -188.79 -61.57 37.13
N THR A 379 -188.12 -62.57 36.56
CA THR A 379 -188.77 -63.77 36.00
C THR A 379 -189.52 -64.56 37.09
N LYS A 380 -188.98 -64.61 38.32
CA LYS A 380 -189.67 -65.22 39.48
C LYS A 380 -190.91 -64.45 39.92
N LEU A 381 -190.90 -63.12 39.82
CA LEU A 381 -192.05 -62.28 40.13
C LEU A 381 -193.20 -62.50 39.14
N GLU A 382 -192.88 -62.60 37.85
CA GLU A 382 -193.85 -62.85 36.78
C GLU A 382 -194.51 -64.23 36.89
N ALA A 383 -193.75 -65.28 37.23
CA ALA A 383 -194.28 -66.61 37.53
C ALA A 383 -195.26 -66.59 38.73
N MET A 384 -194.89 -65.91 39.82
CA MET A 384 -195.71 -65.79 41.03
C MET A 384 -197.05 -65.08 40.77
N ASN A 385 -197.06 -64.12 39.84
CA ASN A 385 -198.26 -63.41 39.40
C ASN A 385 -199.22 -64.30 38.58
N MET A 386 -198.70 -65.27 37.81
CA MET A 386 -199.54 -66.27 37.11
C MET A 386 -200.17 -67.26 38.08
N ASP A 387 -199.42 -67.76 39.06
CA ASP A 387 -199.93 -68.68 40.09
C ASP A 387 -201.10 -68.07 40.88
N PHE A 388 -200.97 -66.80 41.28
CA PHE A 388 -202.03 -66.07 41.98
C PHE A 388 -203.32 -65.97 41.16
N LYS A 389 -203.19 -65.73 39.85
CA LYS A 389 -204.32 -65.55 38.91
C LYS A 389 -205.06 -66.86 38.63
N ASN A 390 -204.35 -67.99 38.57
CA ASN A 390 -204.96 -69.31 38.47
C ASN A 390 -205.72 -69.72 39.74
N ALA A 391 -205.22 -69.35 40.93
CA ALA A 391 -205.92 -69.62 42.18
C ALA A 391 -207.27 -68.91 42.28
N THR A 392 -207.40 -67.69 41.75
CA THR A 392 -208.65 -66.91 41.81
C THR A 392 -209.77 -67.49 40.95
N LEU A 393 -209.43 -68.04 39.77
CA LEU A 393 -210.42 -68.60 38.83
C LEU A 393 -210.99 -69.94 39.30
N GLY A 394 -210.21 -70.75 40.03
CA GLY A 394 -210.69 -72.01 40.62
C GLY A 394 -211.76 -71.85 41.71
N MET A 395 -211.86 -70.68 42.36
CA MET A 395 -212.83 -70.42 43.42
C MET A 395 -214.27 -70.25 42.92
N ALA A 396 -214.49 -69.97 41.64
CA ALA A 396 -215.78 -69.49 41.13
C ALA A 396 -216.84 -70.59 40.85
N VAL A 397 -216.48 -71.88 40.81
CA VAL A 397 -217.35 -72.94 40.26
C VAL A 397 -217.98 -73.85 41.34
N SER A 398 -217.47 -73.87 42.57
CA SER A 398 -217.92 -74.79 43.63
C SER A 398 -219.08 -74.28 44.51
N ILE A 399 -219.76 -73.20 44.12
CA ILE A 399 -220.88 -72.59 44.86
C ILE A 399 -221.93 -72.15 43.82
N ARG A 400 -223.17 -72.67 43.77
CA ARG A 400 -223.89 -73.63 44.63
C ARG A 400 -224.98 -74.32 43.80
N LYS A 401 -225.29 -75.59 44.08
CA LYS A 401 -226.68 -76.06 43.99
C LYS A 401 -227.24 -76.11 45.41
N ASP A 402 -228.30 -75.35 45.60
CA ASP A 402 -229.30 -75.43 46.67
C ASP A 402 -228.84 -75.12 48.12
N GLY A 403 -229.82 -74.68 48.93
CA GLY A 403 -229.63 -73.83 50.10
C GLY A 403 -228.88 -74.40 51.31
N THR A 404 -228.03 -73.55 51.89
CA THR A 404 -227.64 -73.52 53.33
C THR A 404 -227.12 -74.82 53.99
N ASN A 405 -225.89 -75.23 53.66
CA ASN A 405 -224.80 -75.38 54.65
C ASN A 405 -223.43 -75.35 53.93
N TYR A 406 -222.32 -75.07 54.63
CA TYR A 406 -220.97 -74.99 54.04
C TYR A 406 -220.03 -76.07 54.61
N ASP A 407 -219.20 -76.67 53.75
CA ASP A 407 -218.16 -77.63 54.16
C ASP A 407 -216.83 -76.91 54.46
N VAL A 408 -216.35 -77.09 55.70
CA VAL A 408 -215.18 -76.40 56.28
C VAL A 408 -213.88 -76.74 55.53
N LYS A 409 -213.78 -77.93 54.91
CA LYS A 409 -212.55 -78.38 54.23
C LYS A 409 -212.12 -77.50 53.05
N ALA A 410 -213.05 -76.81 52.39
CA ALA A 410 -212.73 -75.94 51.27
C ALA A 410 -212.05 -74.62 51.70
N ILE A 411 -212.31 -74.16 52.93
CA ILE A 411 -211.79 -72.88 53.43
C ILE A 411 -210.34 -73.03 53.93
N GLU A 412 -210.01 -74.13 54.61
CA GLU A 412 -208.66 -74.36 55.14
C GLU A 412 -207.61 -74.50 54.01
N ALA A 413 -207.96 -75.18 52.91
CA ALA A 413 -207.09 -75.33 51.74
C ALA A 413 -206.82 -74.00 50.98
N ILE A 414 -207.70 -73.00 51.11
CA ILE A 414 -207.50 -71.67 50.54
C ILE A 414 -206.51 -70.86 51.40
N LYS A 415 -206.60 -71.01 52.73
CA LYS A 415 -205.71 -70.32 53.68
C LYS A 415 -204.26 -70.74 53.50
N GLU A 416 -203.95 -72.05 53.44
CA GLU A 416 -202.57 -72.54 53.26
C GLU A 416 -201.90 -71.97 51.99
N LYS A 417 -202.61 -71.96 50.85
CA LYS A 417 -202.06 -71.41 49.59
C LYS A 417 -201.83 -69.90 49.64
N LEU A 418 -202.71 -69.15 50.29
CA LEU A 418 -202.54 -67.70 50.45
C LEU A 418 -201.34 -67.39 51.36
N GLU A 419 -201.17 -68.17 52.42
CA GLU A 419 -200.08 -68.05 53.39
C GLU A 419 -198.72 -68.40 52.76
N GLU A 420 -198.67 -69.39 51.85
CA GLU A 420 -197.48 -69.73 51.06
C GLU A 420 -197.09 -68.61 50.07
N VAL A 421 -198.06 -68.03 49.34
CA VAL A 421 -197.81 -66.88 48.44
C VAL A 421 -197.33 -65.65 49.23
N ALA A 422 -197.92 -65.37 50.39
CA ALA A 422 -197.50 -64.27 51.26
C ALA A 422 -196.07 -64.46 51.84
N LYS A 423 -195.62 -65.71 52.02
CA LYS A 423 -194.23 -66.02 52.39
C LYS A 423 -193.27 -65.78 51.22
N ARG A 424 -193.56 -66.33 50.04
CA ARG A 424 -192.73 -66.17 48.82
C ARG A 424 -192.60 -64.69 48.41
N SER A 425 -193.66 -63.91 48.56
CA SER A 425 -193.64 -62.45 48.32
C SER A 425 -192.67 -61.71 49.25
N ARG A 426 -192.70 -62.00 50.57
CA ARG A 426 -191.76 -61.42 51.55
C ARG A 426 -190.30 -61.78 51.26
N GLU A 427 -190.02 -63.03 50.89
CA GLU A 427 -188.67 -63.47 50.49
C GLU A 427 -188.16 -62.84 49.18
N THR A 428 -189.07 -62.48 48.28
CA THR A 428 -188.71 -61.81 47.02
C THR A 428 -188.43 -60.33 47.23
N LYS A 429 -189.19 -59.67 48.12
CA LYS A 429 -188.98 -58.27 48.50
C LYS A 429 -187.62 -58.04 49.15
N SER A 430 -187.22 -58.88 50.11
CA SER A 430 -185.91 -58.72 50.80
C SER A 430 -184.72 -58.89 49.85
N LYS A 431 -184.81 -59.80 48.88
CA LYS A 431 -183.79 -59.95 47.83
C LYS A 431 -183.70 -58.73 46.92
N LEU A 432 -184.85 -58.16 46.53
CA LEU A 432 -184.89 -56.94 45.72
C LEU A 432 -184.27 -55.74 46.45
N GLU A 433 -184.53 -55.60 47.76
CA GLU A 433 -183.92 -54.56 48.60
C GLU A 433 -182.39 -54.74 48.70
N SER A 434 -181.89 -55.98 48.87
CA SER A 434 -180.45 -56.25 48.89
C SER A 434 -179.74 -56.01 47.54
N LEU A 435 -180.44 -56.24 46.41
CA LEU A 435 -179.94 -55.92 45.08
C LEU A 435 -179.85 -54.40 44.88
N GLY A 436 -180.85 -53.65 45.35
CA GLY A 436 -180.85 -52.19 45.34
C GLY A 436 -179.64 -51.60 46.08
N THR A 437 -179.28 -52.15 47.23
CA THR A 437 -178.08 -51.70 47.97
C THR A 437 -176.77 -52.00 47.23
N ASN A 438 -176.64 -53.17 46.60
CA ASN A 438 -175.43 -53.55 45.85
C ASN A 438 -175.24 -52.71 44.57
N LEU A 439 -176.33 -52.40 43.86
CA LEU A 439 -176.28 -51.54 42.68
C LEU A 439 -175.83 -50.11 43.01
N ASN A 440 -176.26 -49.59 44.17
CA ASN A 440 -175.90 -48.25 44.59
C ASN A 440 -174.43 -48.15 45.04
N ALA A 441 -173.89 -49.21 45.67
CA ALA A 441 -172.47 -49.32 45.99
C ALA A 441 -171.60 -49.36 44.71
N THR A 442 -171.94 -50.21 43.74
CA THR A 442 -171.21 -50.30 42.46
C THR A 442 -171.26 -49.02 41.63
N MET A 443 -172.37 -48.25 41.68
CA MET A 443 -172.40 -46.90 41.08
C MET A 443 -171.42 -45.94 41.75
N LYS A 444 -171.26 -45.99 43.08
CA LYS A 444 -170.31 -45.13 43.80
C LYS A 444 -168.86 -45.46 43.40
N ASP A 445 -168.50 -46.73 43.35
CA ASP A 445 -167.15 -47.17 42.99
C ASP A 445 -166.79 -46.79 41.54
N LEU A 446 -167.76 -46.83 40.63
CA LEU A 446 -167.61 -46.36 39.25
C LEU A 446 -167.38 -44.83 39.16
N THR A 447 -167.94 -44.03 40.08
CA THR A 447 -167.65 -42.59 40.13
C THR A 447 -166.27 -42.28 40.71
N GLY A 448 -165.74 -43.12 41.62
CA GLY A 448 -164.36 -43.06 42.10
C GLY A 448 -163.36 -43.27 40.97
N THR A 449 -163.42 -44.44 40.32
CA THR A 449 -162.54 -44.79 39.18
C THR A 449 -162.62 -43.79 38.03
N LYS A 450 -163.81 -43.22 37.73
CA LYS A 450 -163.94 -42.13 36.73
C LYS A 450 -163.11 -40.89 37.09
N THR A 451 -162.94 -40.58 38.36
CA THR A 451 -162.18 -39.41 38.84
C THR A 451 -160.68 -39.66 38.73
N GLU A 452 -160.21 -40.84 39.13
CA GLU A 452 -158.80 -41.26 39.02
C GLU A 452 -158.33 -41.32 37.55
N VAL A 453 -159.15 -41.83 36.64
CA VAL A 453 -158.88 -41.79 35.18
C VAL A 453 -158.68 -40.36 34.67
N HIS A 454 -159.32 -39.35 35.27
CA HIS A 454 -159.18 -37.95 34.85
C HIS A 454 -157.88 -37.32 35.34
N ILE A 455 -157.42 -37.70 36.54
CA ILE A 455 -156.13 -37.27 37.09
C ILE A 455 -155.00 -37.82 36.22
N ILE A 456 -154.96 -39.14 35.99
CA ILE A 456 -153.93 -39.78 35.15
C ILE A 456 -153.91 -39.24 33.71
N LYS A 457 -155.07 -38.86 33.15
CA LYS A 457 -155.12 -38.20 31.83
C LYS A 457 -154.36 -36.86 31.85
N THR A 458 -154.45 -36.11 32.94
CA THR A 458 -153.77 -34.82 33.12
C THR A 458 -152.26 -35.04 33.28
N ASP A 459 -151.86 -36.01 34.10
CA ASP A 459 -150.44 -36.34 34.32
C ASP A 459 -149.78 -36.87 33.05
N LEU A 460 -150.48 -37.68 32.24
CA LEU A 460 -150.02 -38.08 30.91
C LEU A 460 -149.77 -36.90 29.97
N GLN A 461 -150.55 -35.82 30.05
CA GLN A 461 -150.28 -34.61 29.26
C GLN A 461 -149.00 -33.90 29.74
N VAL A 462 -148.82 -33.75 31.05
CA VAL A 462 -147.60 -33.14 31.63
C VAL A 462 -146.35 -33.94 31.25
N THR A 463 -146.38 -35.27 31.40
CA THR A 463 -145.27 -36.16 31.01
C THR A 463 -144.98 -36.10 29.50
N SER A 464 -146.03 -35.99 28.65
CA SER A 464 -145.84 -35.84 27.20
C SER A 464 -145.18 -34.51 26.82
N GLN A 465 -145.50 -33.43 27.54
CA GLN A 465 -144.92 -32.11 27.29
C GLN A 465 -143.46 -32.04 27.75
N SER A 466 -143.16 -32.52 28.96
CA SER A 466 -141.79 -32.67 29.48
C SER A 466 -140.91 -33.49 28.52
N SER A 467 -141.42 -34.61 27.99
CA SER A 467 -140.71 -35.42 26.98
C SER A 467 -140.40 -34.66 25.68
N SER A 468 -141.31 -33.78 25.23
CA SER A 468 -141.10 -32.95 24.05
C SER A 468 -140.02 -31.88 24.25
N GLU A 469 -139.96 -31.29 25.45
CA GLU A 469 -138.96 -30.30 25.84
C GLU A 469 -137.57 -30.94 25.97
N THR A 470 -137.46 -32.12 26.59
CA THR A 470 -136.21 -32.90 26.64
C THR A 470 -135.70 -33.24 25.24
N LYS A 471 -136.60 -33.62 24.32
CA LYS A 471 -136.23 -33.90 22.92
C LYS A 471 -135.70 -32.66 22.18
N ALA A 472 -136.27 -31.48 22.44
CA ALA A 472 -135.81 -30.22 21.86
C ALA A 472 -134.43 -29.79 22.41
N GLN A 473 -134.18 -29.99 23.70
CA GLN A 473 -132.87 -29.75 24.33
C GLN A 473 -131.78 -30.64 23.72
N ILE A 474 -132.06 -31.94 23.54
CA ILE A 474 -131.12 -32.88 22.89
C ILE A 474 -130.81 -32.46 21.45
N GLY A 475 -131.80 -32.04 20.66
CA GLY A 475 -131.58 -31.52 19.31
C GLY A 475 -130.72 -30.24 19.27
N THR A 476 -130.88 -29.38 20.27
CA THR A 476 -130.08 -28.15 20.43
C THR A 476 -128.62 -28.46 20.81
N LEU A 477 -128.38 -29.51 21.60
CA LEU A 477 -127.03 -29.99 21.89
C LEU A 477 -126.37 -30.68 20.69
N ALA A 478 -127.12 -31.48 19.92
CA ALA A 478 -126.62 -32.12 18.71
C ALA A 478 -126.14 -31.10 17.66
N THR A 479 -126.91 -30.02 17.46
CA THR A 479 -126.53 -28.93 16.54
C THR A 479 -125.34 -28.10 17.03
N LYS A 480 -125.18 -27.91 18.36
CA LYS A 480 -123.95 -27.34 18.94
C LYS A 480 -122.70 -28.22 18.73
N LEU A 481 -122.87 -29.53 18.56
CA LEU A 481 -121.80 -30.49 18.28
C LEU A 481 -121.41 -30.47 16.79
N ASP A 482 -122.37 -30.63 15.88
CA ASP A 482 -122.11 -30.64 14.43
C ASP A 482 -121.56 -29.29 13.91
N GLY A 483 -122.10 -28.17 14.40
CA GLY A 483 -121.73 -26.82 13.98
C GLY A 483 -120.33 -26.33 14.40
N LYS A 484 -119.46 -27.21 14.92
CA LYS A 484 -118.12 -26.87 15.44
C LYS A 484 -116.96 -27.60 14.78
N THR A 485 -117.19 -28.24 13.63
CA THR A 485 -116.12 -28.87 12.83
C THR A 485 -115.58 -27.93 11.74
N ILE A 486 -114.82 -26.90 12.15
CA ILE A 486 -113.86 -26.15 11.30
C ILE A 486 -112.63 -25.85 12.15
#